data_AF-A0A9D8A5Q7-F1
#
_entry.id   AF-A0A9D8A5Q7-F1
#
_cell.length_a   1.000
_cell.length_b   1.000
_cell.length_c   1.000
_cell.angle_alpha   90.00
_cell.angle_beta   90.00
_cell.angle_gamma   90.00
#
_symmetry.space_group_name_H-M   'P 1'
#
loop_
_entity.id
_entity.type
_entity.pdbx_description
1 polymer ?
#
loop_
_entity_poly.entity_id
_entity_poly.type
_entity_poly.pdbx_seq_one_letter_code
_entity_poly.pdbx_strand_id
1 'polypeptide(L)'
;MSRFPKVPGTGAKAIRNPVYWSRMQIQNQRYKMQSQAAVEKFNERWDRLGDIRNKILKNFIDGLTVNEAEYKKLNSLVESMNYLNDSINQNINDSNNSHLSKYATAIKRVAMLSIKLCIKYRIYSDINAIEYNAKEKVVYVNNEEFYYFG
;
A
#
# COMPACT_ATOMS: atom_id res chain seq x y z
N MET A 1 37.37 16.24 13.47
CA MET A 1 36.37 16.92 14.33
C MET A 1 35.06 16.14 14.29
N SER A 2 34.73 15.43 15.38
CA SER A 2 33.53 14.60 15.49
C SER A 2 32.30 15.47 15.70
N ARG A 3 31.35 15.43 14.75
CA ARG A 3 30.12 16.23 14.72
C ARG A 3 28.94 15.48 15.36
N PHE A 4 29.07 15.07 16.62
CA PHE A 4 27.91 14.70 17.43
C PHE A 4 27.53 15.89 18.32
N PRO A 5 26.29 16.41 18.24
CA PRO A 5 25.86 17.46 19.17
C PRO A 5 25.90 16.90 20.60
N LYS A 6 26.59 17.62 21.49
CA LYS A 6 26.65 17.32 22.94
C LYS A 6 25.23 17.26 23.48
N VAL A 7 24.74 16.06 23.74
CA VAL A 7 23.51 15.83 24.51
C VAL A 7 23.81 16.18 25.98
N PRO A 8 22.92 16.86 26.72
CA PRO A 8 23.14 17.17 28.13
C PRO A 8 23.39 15.89 28.93
N GLY A 9 24.60 15.74 29.50
CA GLY A 9 25.01 14.55 30.25
C GLY A 9 26.24 13.80 29.72
N THR A 10 26.89 14.25 28.66
CA THR A 10 28.13 13.62 28.13
C THR A 10 29.35 13.88 29.04
N GLY A 11 29.45 13.10 30.11
CA GLY A 11 30.67 12.94 30.91
C GLY A 11 30.72 11.51 31.45
N ALA A 12 31.92 10.98 31.72
CA ALA A 12 32.15 9.61 32.20
C ALA A 12 31.34 9.22 33.46
N LYS A 13 30.81 10.20 34.20
CA LYS A 13 29.90 10.02 35.35
C LYS A 13 28.47 9.59 34.97
N ALA A 14 28.02 9.77 33.72
CA ALA A 14 26.66 9.42 33.30
C ALA A 14 26.46 7.92 33.05
N ILE A 15 27.50 7.20 32.59
CA ILE A 15 27.43 5.75 32.34
C ILE A 15 27.33 4.95 33.64
N ARG A 16 27.69 5.52 34.80
CA ARG A 16 27.48 4.87 36.12
C ARG A 16 26.17 5.29 36.80
N ASN A 17 25.38 6.17 36.17
CA ASN A 17 24.12 6.66 36.74
C ASN A 17 22.97 5.71 36.39
N PRO A 18 22.28 5.09 37.37
CA PRO A 18 21.13 4.21 37.09
C PRO A 18 19.98 4.92 36.36
N VAL A 19 19.86 6.24 36.50
CA VAL A 19 18.88 7.07 35.77
C VAL A 19 19.19 7.13 34.27
N TYR A 20 20.46 7.03 33.87
CA TYR A 20 20.86 7.00 32.46
C TYR A 20 20.46 5.67 31.81
N TRP A 21 20.75 4.55 32.47
CA TRP A 21 20.41 3.22 31.95
C TRP A 21 18.90 2.98 31.85
N SER A 22 18.13 3.45 32.84
CA SER A 22 16.66 3.37 32.78
C SER A 22 16.09 4.20 31.62
N ARG A 23 16.58 5.43 31.40
CA ARG A 23 16.19 6.24 30.23
C ARG A 23 16.56 5.57 28.90
N MET A 24 17.75 4.97 28.82
CA MET A 24 18.19 4.26 27.63
C MET A 24 17.37 2.99 27.36
N GLN A 25 17.01 2.24 28.40
CA GLN A 25 16.11 1.08 28.29
C GLN A 25 14.71 1.50 27.79
N ILE A 26 14.13 2.57 28.36
CA ILE A 26 12.84 3.12 27.91
C ILE A 26 12.92 3.58 26.44
N GLN A 27 14.01 4.24 26.05
CA GLN A 27 14.21 4.66 24.66
C GLN A 27 14.33 3.46 23.71
N ASN A 28 15.09 2.43 24.08
CA ASN A 28 15.21 1.20 23.30
C ASN A 28 13.87 0.45 23.20
N GLN A 29 13.08 0.42 24.26
CA GLN A 29 11.71 -0.14 24.23
C GLN A 29 10.81 0.65 23.28
N ARG A 30 10.86 1.99 23.30
CA ARG A 30 10.10 2.84 22.36
C ARG A 30 10.50 2.59 20.92
N TYR A 31 11.80 2.46 20.62
CA TYR A 31 12.26 2.13 19.27
C TYR A 31 11.77 0.75 18.81
N LYS A 32 11.80 -0.26 19.69
CA LYS A 32 11.24 -1.58 19.39
C LYS A 32 9.73 -1.51 19.11
N MET A 33 8.97 -0.81 19.95
CA MET A 33 7.53 -0.62 19.74
C MET A 33 7.21 0.13 18.45
N GLN A 34 7.98 1.17 18.12
CA GLN A 34 7.81 1.92 16.87
C GLN A 34 8.14 1.05 15.64
N SER A 35 9.17 0.21 15.74
CA SER A 35 9.52 -0.77 14.71
C SER A 35 8.40 -1.78 14.51
N GLN A 36 7.84 -2.31 15.60
CA GLN A 36 6.74 -3.28 15.55
C GLN A 36 5.46 -2.68 14.95
N ALA A 37 5.06 -1.49 15.41
CA ALA A 37 3.90 -0.78 14.89
C ALA A 37 4.06 -0.40 13.40
N ALA A 38 5.30 -0.18 12.93
CA ALA A 38 5.56 0.06 11.50
C ALA A 38 5.37 -1.19 10.65
N VAL A 39 5.81 -2.35 11.15
CA VAL A 39 5.58 -3.66 10.51
C VAL A 39 4.11 -4.00 10.48
N GLU A 40 3.39 -3.81 11.58
CA GLU A 40 1.94 -4.06 11.65
C GLU A 40 1.18 -3.21 10.63
N LYS A 41 1.46 -1.91 10.55
CA LYS A 41 0.85 -1.01 9.54
C LYS A 41 1.19 -1.41 8.11
N PHE A 42 2.40 -1.93 7.87
CA PHE A 42 2.78 -2.43 6.56
C PHE A 42 1.93 -3.66 6.20
N ASN A 43 1.85 -4.63 7.10
CA ASN A 43 1.11 -5.88 6.89
C ASN A 43 -0.39 -5.60 6.69
N GLU A 44 -1.01 -4.78 7.54
CA GLU A 44 -2.42 -4.37 7.39
C GLU A 44 -2.70 -3.74 6.02
N ARG A 45 -1.78 -2.90 5.53
CA ARG A 45 -1.91 -2.26 4.22
C ARG A 45 -1.68 -3.26 3.09
N TRP A 46 -0.72 -4.15 3.24
CA TRP A 46 -0.43 -5.21 2.29
C TRP A 46 -1.63 -6.14 2.09
N ASP A 47 -2.19 -6.65 3.18
CA ASP A 47 -3.35 -7.55 3.17
C ASP A 47 -4.56 -6.87 2.50
N ARG A 48 -4.86 -5.63 2.88
CA ARG A 48 -5.95 -4.85 2.29
C ARG A 48 -5.78 -4.65 0.78
N LEU A 49 -4.57 -4.34 0.32
CA LEU A 49 -4.28 -4.17 -1.11
C LEU A 49 -4.43 -5.51 -1.85
N GLY A 50 -4.01 -6.61 -1.24
CA GLY A 50 -4.23 -7.97 -1.74
C GLY A 50 -5.72 -8.30 -1.90
N ASP A 51 -6.53 -8.00 -0.89
CA ASP A 51 -7.97 -8.20 -0.92
C ASP A 51 -8.65 -7.38 -2.03
N ILE A 52 -8.28 -6.10 -2.16
CA ILE A 52 -8.80 -5.22 -3.22
C ILE A 52 -8.42 -5.78 -4.59
N ARG A 53 -7.15 -6.19 -4.78
CA ARG A 53 -6.67 -6.81 -6.03
C ARG A 53 -7.50 -8.05 -6.38
N ASN A 54 -7.71 -8.96 -5.42
CA ASN A 54 -8.49 -10.17 -5.64
C ASN A 54 -9.96 -9.86 -6.00
N LYS A 55 -10.59 -8.90 -5.30
CA LYS A 55 -11.96 -8.46 -5.62
C LYS A 55 -12.05 -7.87 -7.02
N ILE A 56 -11.07 -7.07 -7.45
CA ILE A 56 -11.08 -6.48 -8.80
C ILE A 56 -10.98 -7.57 -9.87
N LEU A 57 -10.04 -8.50 -9.71
CA LEU A 57 -9.86 -9.61 -10.66
C LEU A 57 -11.16 -10.41 -10.78
N LYS A 58 -11.72 -10.83 -9.64
CA LYS A 58 -12.93 -11.64 -9.61
C LYS A 58 -14.19 -10.92 -10.11
N ASN A 59 -14.37 -9.65 -9.76
CA ASN A 59 -15.64 -8.96 -10.02
C ASN A 59 -15.66 -8.21 -11.35
N PHE A 60 -14.52 -7.73 -11.85
CA PHE A 60 -14.51 -6.88 -13.05
C PHE A 60 -13.70 -7.42 -14.21
N ILE A 61 -12.85 -8.43 -13.99
CA ILE A 61 -11.99 -8.99 -15.03
C ILE A 61 -12.47 -10.38 -15.42
N ASP A 62 -12.80 -11.23 -14.45
CA ASP A 62 -13.40 -12.53 -14.71
C ASP A 62 -14.76 -12.35 -15.40
N GLY A 63 -14.85 -12.75 -16.68
CA GLY A 63 -16.06 -12.61 -17.50
C GLY A 63 -16.12 -11.34 -18.36
N LEU A 64 -15.12 -10.45 -18.28
CA LEU A 64 -15.03 -9.26 -19.12
C LEU A 64 -14.65 -9.63 -20.56
N THR A 65 -15.63 -9.60 -21.47
CA THR A 65 -15.39 -9.82 -22.91
C THR A 65 -15.22 -8.48 -23.61
N VAL A 66 -13.99 -8.18 -24.06
CA VAL A 66 -13.62 -6.90 -24.68
C VAL A 66 -12.90 -7.12 -26.00
N ASN A 67 -12.75 -6.07 -26.80
CA ASN A 67 -11.95 -6.13 -28.01
C ASN A 67 -10.46 -6.41 -27.72
N GLU A 68 -9.74 -6.85 -28.74
CA GLU A 68 -8.34 -7.28 -28.60
C GLU A 68 -7.41 -6.16 -28.10
N ALA A 69 -7.61 -4.92 -28.56
CA ALA A 69 -6.77 -3.80 -28.17
C ALA A 69 -6.92 -3.43 -26.69
N GLU A 70 -8.16 -3.43 -26.19
CA GLU A 70 -8.47 -3.17 -24.79
C GLU A 70 -8.05 -4.34 -23.89
N TYR A 71 -8.23 -5.57 -24.37
CA TYR A 71 -7.71 -6.77 -23.71
C TYR A 71 -6.19 -6.67 -23.52
N LYS A 72 -5.43 -6.37 -24.59
CA LYS A 72 -3.97 -6.20 -24.53
C LYS A 72 -3.55 -5.14 -23.52
N LYS A 73 -4.25 -4.00 -23.51
CA LYS A 73 -3.98 -2.91 -22.56
C LYS A 73 -4.28 -3.33 -21.11
N LEU A 74 -5.41 -3.99 -20.87
CA LEU A 74 -5.79 -4.48 -19.55
C LEU A 74 -4.80 -5.54 -19.06
N ASN A 75 -4.47 -6.51 -19.91
CA ASN A 75 -3.53 -7.59 -19.59
C ASN A 75 -2.15 -7.04 -19.22
N SER A 76 -1.62 -6.06 -19.98
CA SER A 76 -0.35 -5.40 -19.64
C SER A 76 -0.36 -4.74 -18.26
N LEU A 77 -1.49 -4.12 -17.86
CA LEU A 77 -1.62 -3.54 -16.52
C LEU A 77 -1.70 -4.62 -15.43
N VAL A 78 -2.42 -5.72 -15.69
CA VAL A 78 -2.53 -6.87 -14.78
C VAL A 78 -1.16 -7.53 -14.59
N GLU A 79 -0.39 -7.74 -15.65
CA GLU A 79 0.98 -8.27 -15.59
C GLU A 79 1.89 -7.36 -14.76
N SER A 80 1.84 -6.04 -14.99
CA SER A 80 2.62 -5.08 -14.19
C SER A 80 2.24 -5.10 -12.71
N MET A 81 0.94 -5.22 -12.41
CA MET A 81 0.44 -5.36 -11.03
C MET A 81 0.92 -6.67 -10.40
N ASN A 82 0.86 -7.79 -11.12
CA ASN A 82 1.33 -9.10 -10.64
C ASN A 82 2.84 -9.10 -10.40
N TYR A 83 3.63 -8.51 -11.30
CA TYR A 83 5.06 -8.36 -11.12
C TYR A 83 5.42 -7.61 -9.82
N LEU A 84 4.71 -6.52 -9.50
CA LEU A 84 4.91 -5.80 -8.24
C LEU A 84 4.50 -6.62 -7.03
N ASN A 85 3.39 -7.37 -7.12
CA ASN A 85 2.97 -8.28 -6.06
C ASN A 85 4.05 -9.34 -5.77
N ASP A 86 4.60 -9.94 -6.82
CA ASP A 86 5.59 -11.00 -6.68
C ASP A 86 6.93 -10.46 -6.18
N SER A 87 7.33 -9.27 -6.66
CA SER A 87 8.52 -8.56 -6.18
C SER A 87 8.45 -8.25 -4.68
N ILE A 88 7.28 -7.81 -4.18
CA ILE A 88 7.05 -7.55 -2.75
C ILE A 88 7.05 -8.86 -1.97
N ASN A 89 6.34 -9.89 -2.45
CA ASN A 89 6.29 -11.20 -1.77
C ASN A 89 7.67 -11.84 -1.63
N GLN A 90 8.50 -11.77 -2.68
CA GLN A 90 9.86 -12.33 -2.66
C GLN A 90 10.79 -11.58 -1.71
N ASN A 91 10.56 -10.28 -1.49
CA ASN A 91 11.43 -9.41 -0.70
C ASN A 91 10.64 -8.71 0.42
N ILE A 92 9.75 -9.45 1.10
CA ILE A 92 8.79 -8.83 2.04
C ILE A 92 9.49 -8.15 3.22
N ASN A 93 10.62 -8.69 3.66
CA ASN A 93 11.41 -8.15 4.78
C ASN A 93 12.10 -6.81 4.44
N ASP A 94 12.41 -6.58 3.16
CA ASP A 94 13.03 -5.35 2.66
C ASP A 94 12.00 -4.38 2.05
N SER A 95 10.78 -4.85 1.87
CA SER A 95 9.68 -4.07 1.33
C SER A 95 9.23 -3.01 2.33
N ASN A 96 8.85 -1.86 1.80
CA ASN A 96 8.45 -0.71 2.59
C ASN A 96 7.23 -0.01 1.98
N ASN A 97 6.76 1.05 2.63
CA ASN A 97 5.60 1.81 2.18
C ASN A 97 5.71 2.42 0.78
N SER A 98 6.93 2.62 0.25
CA SER A 98 7.13 3.05 -1.13
C SER A 98 6.71 1.95 -2.12
N HIS A 99 7.08 0.70 -1.85
CA HIS A 99 6.70 -0.46 -2.64
C HIS A 99 5.17 -0.65 -2.63
N LEU A 100 4.55 -0.58 -1.45
CA LEU A 100 3.09 -0.63 -1.32
C LEU A 100 2.38 0.50 -2.08
N SER A 101 2.96 1.71 -2.13
CA SER A 101 2.37 2.83 -2.86
C SER A 101 2.45 2.65 -4.38
N LYS A 102 3.54 2.06 -4.88
CA LYS A 102 3.65 1.66 -6.30
C LYS A 102 2.63 0.57 -6.63
N TYR A 103 2.51 -0.42 -5.76
CA TYR A 103 1.55 -1.51 -5.92
C TYR A 103 0.09 -1.01 -5.89
N ALA A 104 -0.28 -0.16 -4.92
CA ALA A 104 -1.58 0.49 -4.85
C ALA A 104 -1.90 1.28 -6.13
N THR A 105 -0.89 1.97 -6.70
CA THR A 105 -1.06 2.69 -7.97
C THR A 105 -1.34 1.74 -9.13
N ALA A 106 -0.69 0.58 -9.17
CA ALA A 106 -0.93 -0.43 -10.18
C ALA A 106 -2.34 -1.03 -10.06
N ILE A 107 -2.75 -1.42 -8.84
CA ILE A 107 -4.11 -1.92 -8.58
C ILE A 107 -5.15 -0.88 -8.99
N LYS A 108 -4.97 0.39 -8.62
CA LYS A 108 -5.86 1.49 -9.01
C LYS A 108 -6.00 1.59 -10.53
N ARG A 109 -4.89 1.52 -11.28
CA ARG A 109 -4.93 1.62 -12.76
C ARG A 109 -5.75 0.47 -13.35
N VAL A 110 -5.58 -0.75 -12.83
CA VAL A 110 -6.37 -1.91 -13.22
C VAL A 110 -7.84 -1.73 -12.85
N ALA A 111 -8.16 -1.29 -11.63
CA ALA A 111 -9.52 -1.03 -11.16
C ALA A 111 -10.24 -0.01 -12.05
N MET A 112 -9.61 1.15 -12.29
CA MET A 112 -10.19 2.22 -13.08
C MET A 112 -10.44 1.78 -14.53
N LEU A 113 -9.52 1.03 -15.13
CA LEU A 113 -9.70 0.58 -16.50
C LEU A 113 -10.77 -0.52 -16.60
N SER A 114 -10.71 -1.53 -15.74
CA SER A 114 -11.67 -2.65 -15.75
C SER A 114 -13.10 -2.17 -15.52
N ILE A 115 -13.34 -1.30 -14.55
CA ILE A 115 -14.68 -0.74 -14.30
C ILE A 115 -15.14 0.14 -15.46
N LYS A 116 -14.27 0.96 -16.06
CA LYS A 116 -14.61 1.73 -17.27
C LYS A 116 -14.99 0.83 -18.44
N LEU A 117 -14.32 -0.30 -18.62
CA LEU A 117 -14.67 -1.29 -19.63
C LEU A 117 -16.03 -1.94 -19.30
N CYS A 118 -16.29 -2.26 -18.04
CA CYS A 118 -17.60 -2.78 -17.63
C CYS A 118 -18.75 -1.81 -17.96
N ILE A 119 -18.57 -0.51 -17.72
CA ILE A 119 -19.53 0.54 -18.09
C ILE A 119 -19.68 0.59 -19.62
N LYS A 120 -18.56 0.63 -20.36
CA LYS A 120 -18.54 0.74 -21.82
C LYS A 120 -19.27 -0.41 -22.50
N TYR A 121 -19.05 -1.64 -22.04
CA TYR A 121 -19.67 -2.85 -22.58
C TYR A 121 -20.99 -3.22 -21.89
N ARG A 122 -21.48 -2.38 -20.97
CA ARG A 122 -22.75 -2.56 -20.24
C ARG A 122 -22.86 -3.94 -19.56
N ILE A 123 -21.76 -4.43 -19.01
CA ILE A 123 -21.74 -5.71 -18.26
C ILE A 123 -22.49 -5.56 -16.94
N TYR A 124 -22.37 -4.40 -16.32
CA TYR A 124 -23.06 -4.03 -15.10
C TYR A 124 -23.99 -2.84 -15.39
N SER A 125 -25.29 -3.03 -15.21
CA SER A 125 -26.32 -2.00 -15.44
C SER A 125 -26.45 -1.02 -14.29
N ASP A 126 -25.96 -1.42 -13.11
CA ASP A 126 -25.96 -0.65 -11.87
C ASP A 126 -24.79 0.34 -11.78
N ILE A 127 -23.72 0.15 -12.55
CA ILE A 127 -22.54 1.02 -12.54
C ILE A 127 -22.66 2.10 -13.61
N ASN A 128 -22.81 3.36 -13.19
CA ASN A 128 -22.97 4.50 -14.08
C ASN A 128 -21.72 5.40 -14.14
N ALA A 129 -21.04 5.58 -13.01
CA ALA A 129 -19.89 6.46 -12.91
C ALA A 129 -18.80 5.88 -12.03
N ILE A 130 -17.54 6.21 -12.39
CA ILE A 130 -16.36 5.89 -11.59
C ILE A 130 -15.44 7.10 -11.50
N GLU A 131 -15.03 7.43 -10.28
CA GLU A 131 -14.09 8.50 -9.99
C GLU A 131 -13.01 8.03 -9.00
N TYR A 132 -11.84 8.65 -9.07
CA TYR A 132 -10.79 8.45 -8.08
C TYR A 132 -10.46 9.77 -7.39
N ASN A 133 -10.68 9.85 -6.09
CA ASN A 133 -10.26 10.98 -5.27
C ASN A 133 -8.80 10.78 -4.83
N ALA A 134 -7.89 11.60 -5.34
CA ALA A 134 -6.46 11.49 -5.01
C ALA A 134 -6.10 11.90 -3.58
N LYS A 135 -6.88 12.80 -2.96
CA LYS A 135 -6.62 13.27 -1.59
C LYS A 135 -6.95 12.17 -0.57
N GLU A 136 -8.09 11.53 -0.75
CA GLU A 136 -8.55 10.43 0.10
C GLU A 136 -7.98 9.09 -0.33
N LYS A 137 -7.47 8.98 -1.56
CA LYS A 137 -7.02 7.74 -2.19
C LYS A 137 -8.13 6.69 -2.24
N VAL A 138 -9.34 7.14 -2.54
CA VAL A 138 -10.54 6.31 -2.65
C VAL A 138 -11.01 6.28 -4.10
N VAL A 139 -11.40 5.10 -4.58
CA VAL A 139 -12.23 4.96 -5.78
C VAL A 139 -13.69 4.99 -5.36
N TYR A 140 -14.44 5.87 -6.00
CA TYR A 140 -15.88 6.00 -5.86
C TYR A 140 -16.57 5.39 -7.07
N VAL A 141 -17.63 4.63 -6.82
CA VAL A 141 -18.54 4.10 -7.83
C VAL A 141 -19.92 4.65 -7.54
N ASN A 142 -20.54 5.33 -8.49
CA ASN A 142 -21.83 6.02 -8.29
C ASN A 142 -21.86 6.96 -7.06
N ASN A 143 -20.75 7.64 -6.78
CA ASN A 143 -20.54 8.51 -5.60
C ASN A 143 -20.52 7.78 -4.24
N GLU A 144 -20.50 6.45 -4.23
CA GLU A 144 -20.29 5.65 -3.02
C GLU A 144 -18.84 5.19 -2.92
N GLU A 145 -18.30 5.20 -1.69
CA GLU A 145 -16.95 4.72 -1.42
C GLU A 145 -16.85 3.24 -1.78
N PHE A 146 -15.92 2.90 -2.68
CA PHE A 146 -15.81 1.54 -3.19
C PHE A 146 -14.50 0.87 -2.76
N TYR A 147 -13.36 1.49 -3.07
CA TYR A 147 -12.05 0.97 -2.68
C TYR A 147 -11.16 2.06 -2.07
N TYR A 148 -10.72 1.86 -0.83
CA TYR A 148 -9.74 2.70 -0.15
C TYR A 148 -8.32 2.12 -0.28
N PHE A 149 -7.41 2.87 -0.90
CA PHE A 149 -6.06 2.40 -1.21
C PHE A 149 -5.00 2.69 -0.15
N GLY A 150 -5.32 3.46 0.89
CA GLY A 150 -4.38 3.72 2.00
C GLY A 150 -3.17 4.55 1.61
#